data_AF-A0A1L9V707-F1
#
_entry.id   AF-A0A1L9V707-F1
#
_cell.length_a   1.000
_cell.length_b   1.000
_cell.length_c   1.000
_cell.angle_alpha   90.00
_cell.angle_beta   90.00
_cell.angle_gamma   90.00
#
_symmetry.space_group_name_H-M   'P 1'
#
loop_
_entity.id
_entity.type
_entity.pdbx_description
1 polymer ?
#
loop_
_entity_poly.entity_id
_entity_poly.type
_entity_poly.pdbx_seq_one_letter_code
_entity_poly.pdbx_strand_id
1 'polypeptide(L)'
;MASHYNLVDYDSDTERTTNPSIPLENLTSVALFLTSLTHSNIPYAIMGGFAVRLLGGTRMTRDVNIAFQTPGKLLEGERRLVVPGTRLICNIMKVFVWTGPGWDGCGVG
;
A
#
# COMPACT_ATOMS: atom_id res chain seq x y z
N MET A 1 7.62 -13.65 4.41
CA MET A 1 7.58 -12.81 5.61
C MET A 1 7.90 -11.40 5.20
N ALA A 2 7.06 -10.46 5.64
CA ALA A 2 7.29 -9.05 5.42
C ALA A 2 8.61 -8.60 6.07
N SER A 3 9.29 -7.63 5.46
CA SER A 3 10.36 -6.93 6.17
C SER A 3 9.76 -5.82 7.04
N HIS A 4 10.53 -5.34 8.01
CA HIS A 4 10.08 -4.28 8.92
C HIS A 4 10.82 -2.97 8.69
N TYR A 5 10.11 -1.86 8.80
CA TYR A 5 10.72 -0.54 8.91
C TYR A 5 10.47 0.06 10.29
N ASN A 6 11.40 0.91 10.73
CA ASN A 6 11.27 1.67 11.97
C ASN A 6 10.60 3.02 11.66
N LEU A 7 9.53 3.33 12.40
CA LEU A 7 8.83 4.61 12.26
C LEU A 7 9.71 5.80 12.63
N VAL A 8 10.68 5.62 13.54
CA VAL A 8 11.64 6.68 13.91
C VAL A 8 12.53 7.06 12.73
N ASP A 9 12.85 6.09 11.88
CA ASP A 9 13.77 6.26 10.75
C ASP A 9 13.04 6.66 9.45
N TYR A 10 11.70 6.72 9.47
CA TYR A 10 10.89 7.06 8.30
C TYR A 10 10.20 8.41 8.45
N ASP A 11 10.60 9.37 7.61
CA ASP A 11 9.93 10.65 7.44
C ASP A 11 9.15 10.70 6.12
N SER A 12 7.83 10.81 6.22
CA SER A 12 6.94 10.88 5.06
C SER A 12 7.04 12.18 4.28
N ASP A 13 7.44 13.29 4.91
CA ASP A 13 7.55 14.58 4.23
C ASP A 13 8.83 14.68 3.40
N THR A 14 9.94 14.14 3.92
CA THR A 14 11.17 13.95 3.14
C THR A 14 10.94 13.03 1.94
N GLU A 15 10.26 11.89 2.13
CA GLU A 15 9.92 10.97 1.03
C GLU A 15 9.04 11.65 -0.05
N ARG A 16 8.10 12.50 0.37
CA ARG A 16 7.25 13.28 -0.54
C ARG A 16 8.02 14.24 -1.42
N THR A 17 9.07 14.83 -0.88
CA THR A 17 9.92 15.76 -1.62
C THR A 17 10.78 15.01 -2.65
N THR A 18 11.32 13.85 -2.28
CA THR A 18 12.22 13.07 -3.14
C THR A 18 11.48 12.34 -4.27
N ASN A 19 10.28 11.82 -4.03
CA ASN A 19 9.53 11.03 -5.02
C ASN A 19 8.16 11.65 -5.35
N PRO A 20 8.09 12.89 -5.88
CA PRO A 20 6.85 13.67 -5.93
C PRO A 20 5.70 13.02 -6.73
N SER A 21 6.01 12.10 -7.65
CA SER A 21 5.04 11.36 -8.44
C SER A 21 5.30 9.86 -8.39
N ILE A 22 4.23 9.08 -8.18
CA ILE A 22 4.25 7.62 -8.31
C ILE A 22 3.41 7.24 -9.53
N PRO A 23 3.91 6.36 -10.43
CA PRO A 23 3.13 5.87 -11.57
C PRO A 23 1.80 5.25 -11.12
N LEU A 24 0.75 5.48 -11.91
CA LEU A 24 -0.60 5.00 -11.58
C LEU A 24 -0.66 3.47 -11.56
N GLU A 25 0.14 2.84 -12.41
CA GLU A 25 0.30 1.40 -12.55
C GLU A 25 0.80 0.80 -11.23
N ASN A 26 1.76 1.45 -10.58
CA ASN A 26 2.28 1.00 -9.28
C ASN A 26 1.19 1.11 -8.21
N LEU A 27 0.46 2.23 -8.15
CA LEU A 27 -0.64 2.39 -7.20
C LEU A 27 -1.75 1.35 -7.42
N THR A 28 -2.08 1.07 -8.69
CA THR A 28 -3.05 0.04 -9.07
C THR A 28 -2.58 -1.35 -8.66
N SER A 29 -1.30 -1.65 -8.90
CA SER A 29 -0.66 -2.91 -8.50
C SER A 29 -0.71 -3.11 -6.99
N VAL A 30 -0.44 -2.06 -6.20
CA VAL A 30 -0.58 -2.08 -4.73
C VAL A 30 -2.01 -2.37 -4.32
N ALA A 31 -2.99 -1.67 -4.91
CA ALA A 31 -4.39 -1.85 -4.57
C ALA A 31 -4.86 -3.28 -4.85
N LEU A 32 -4.58 -3.80 -6.05
CA LEU A 32 -4.92 -5.17 -6.43
C LEU A 32 -4.25 -6.19 -5.50
N PHE A 33 -2.96 -6.03 -5.23
CA PHE A 33 -2.22 -6.91 -4.32
C PHE A 33 -2.85 -6.93 -2.91
N LEU A 34 -3.05 -5.77 -2.28
CA LEU A 34 -3.61 -5.71 -0.93
C LEU A 34 -5.03 -6.28 -0.86
N THR A 35 -5.85 -6.07 -1.90
CA THR A 35 -7.19 -6.68 -1.96
C THR A 35 -7.14 -8.19 -2.18
N SER A 36 -6.15 -8.71 -2.92
CA SER A 36 -5.96 -10.15 -3.09
C SER A 36 -5.58 -10.87 -1.79
N LEU A 37 -4.95 -10.17 -0.84
CA LEU A 37 -4.64 -10.71 0.48
C LEU A 37 -5.88 -10.85 1.36
N THR A 38 -6.93 -10.07 1.10
CA THR A 38 -8.19 -10.25 1.81
C THR A 38 -8.82 -11.57 1.40
N HIS A 39 -9.06 -12.45 2.37
CA HIS A 39 -9.87 -13.64 2.14
C HIS A 39 -11.25 -13.19 1.62
N SER A 40 -11.87 -14.02 0.78
CA SER A 40 -13.06 -13.72 -0.05
C SER A 40 -14.30 -13.17 0.67
N ASN A 41 -14.29 -12.97 1.99
CA ASN A 41 -15.40 -12.48 2.80
C ASN A 41 -15.04 -11.32 3.74
N ILE A 42 -13.92 -10.63 3.55
CA ILE A 42 -13.60 -9.42 4.33
C ILE A 42 -14.03 -8.19 3.53
N PRO A 43 -15.06 -7.46 3.97
CA PRO A 43 -15.41 -6.18 3.36
C PRO A 43 -14.22 -5.22 3.42
N TYR A 44 -13.95 -4.58 2.29
CA TYR A 44 -12.94 -3.54 2.18
C TYR A 44 -13.45 -2.38 1.31
N ALA A 45 -12.85 -1.22 1.46
CA ALA A 45 -13.10 -0.06 0.62
C ALA A 45 -11.81 0.69 0.32
N ILE A 46 -11.59 0.99 -0.96
CA ILE A 46 -10.54 1.92 -1.39
C ILE A 46 -11.05 3.35 -1.14
N MET A 47 -10.21 4.20 -0.54
CA MET A 47 -10.57 5.57 -0.17
C MET A 47 -9.46 6.58 -0.50
N GLY A 48 -9.72 7.85 -0.22
CA GLY A 48 -8.73 8.92 -0.37
C GLY A 48 -8.43 9.29 -1.82
N GLY A 49 -7.21 9.80 -2.06
CA GLY A 49 -6.81 10.35 -3.36
C GLY A 49 -6.85 9.32 -4.50
N PHE A 50 -6.50 8.06 -4.22
CA PHE A 50 -6.53 6.99 -5.22
C PHE A 50 -7.95 6.67 -5.68
N ALA A 51 -8.91 6.59 -4.75
CA ALA A 51 -10.33 6.42 -5.10
C ALA A 51 -10.84 7.57 -5.99
N VAL A 52 -10.50 8.82 -5.66
CA VAL A 52 -10.86 9.99 -6.49
C VAL A 52 -10.27 9.87 -7.90
N ARG A 53 -9.04 9.39 -8.03
CA ARG A 53 -8.37 9.23 -9.33
C ARG A 53 -9.00 8.11 -10.17
N LEU A 54 -9.39 7.00 -9.54
CA LEU A 54 -10.13 5.92 -10.21
C LEU A 54 -11.49 6.39 -10.76
N LEU A 55 -12.12 7.38 -10.12
CA LEU A 55 -13.38 8.00 -10.57
C LEU A 55 -13.18 9.11 -11.61
N GLY A 56 -11.99 9.24 -12.22
CA GLY A 56 -11.69 10.25 -13.24
C GLY A 56 -11.29 11.61 -12.68
N GLY A 57 -11.08 11.74 -11.37
CA GLY A 57 -10.60 12.98 -10.76
C GLY A 57 -9.13 13.29 -11.10
N THR A 58 -8.78 14.57 -11.07
CA THR A 58 -7.44 15.05 -11.43
C THR A 58 -6.47 15.11 -10.25
N ARG A 59 -6.94 14.83 -9.03
CA ARG A 59 -6.11 14.85 -7.82
C ARG A 59 -4.95 13.86 -7.96
N MET A 60 -3.72 14.35 -7.79
CA MET A 60 -2.54 13.49 -7.67
C MET A 60 -2.53 12.84 -6.29
N THR A 61 -2.13 11.57 -6.24
CA THR A 61 -1.96 10.80 -5.00
C THR A 61 -0.69 9.98 -5.12
N ARG A 62 -0.09 9.65 -3.98
CA ARG A 62 1.17 8.87 -3.91
C ARG A 62 1.01 7.60 -3.08
N ASP A 63 -0.19 7.41 -2.53
CA ASP A 63 -0.55 6.34 -1.64
C ASP A 63 -1.93 5.78 -2.01
N VAL A 64 -2.19 4.58 -1.50
CA VAL A 64 -3.48 3.90 -1.57
C VAL A 64 -3.98 3.73 -0.15
N ASN A 65 -5.16 4.25 0.13
CA ASN A 65 -5.80 4.08 1.43
C ASN A 65 -6.89 3.01 1.29
N ILE A 66 -6.84 1.98 2.13
CA ILE A 66 -7.83 0.89 2.15
C ILE A 66 -8.31 0.70 3.57
N ALA A 67 -9.62 0.73 3.78
CA ALA A 67 -10.22 0.27 5.03
C ALA A 67 -10.61 -1.20 4.89
N PHE A 68 -10.34 -1.98 5.94
CA PHE A 68 -10.71 -3.39 6.03
C PHE A 68 -11.54 -3.62 7.30
N GLN A 69 -12.53 -4.50 7.22
CA GLN A 69 -13.27 -4.98 8.38
C GLN A 69 -12.62 -6.27 8.93
N THR A 70 -11.36 -6.19 9.40
CA THR A 70 -10.59 -7.36 9.87
C THR A 70 -9.69 -7.06 11.07
N PRO A 71 -9.41 -8.04 11.97
CA PRO A 71 -8.31 -7.95 12.92
C PRO A 71 -6.96 -7.99 12.20
N GLY A 72 -6.04 -7.09 12.54
CA GLY A 72 -4.81 -6.73 11.79
C GLY A 72 -3.70 -7.78 11.59
N LYS A 73 -4.01 -9.09 11.58
CA LYS A 73 -3.04 -10.19 11.34
C LYS A 73 -2.83 -10.56 9.87
N LEU A 74 -3.47 -9.85 8.95
CA LEU A 74 -3.59 -10.27 7.55
C LEU A 74 -2.29 -10.11 6.73
N LEU A 75 -1.27 -9.40 7.25
CA LEU A 75 -0.16 -8.87 6.43
C LEU A 75 1.24 -9.45 6.74
N GLU A 76 1.43 -10.17 7.84
CA GLU A 76 2.79 -10.55 8.31
C GLU A 76 3.46 -11.65 7.44
N GLY A 77 2.67 -12.44 6.70
CA GLY A 77 3.17 -13.52 5.84
C GLY A 77 3.89 -13.04 4.57
N GLU A 78 3.61 -11.83 4.11
CA GLU A 78 3.84 -11.46 2.72
C GLU A 78 5.19 -10.83 2.43
N ARG A 79 5.98 -11.43 1.53
CA ARG A 79 7.34 -10.96 1.18
C ARG A 79 7.36 -9.61 0.46
N ARG A 80 6.24 -9.26 -0.17
CA ARG A 80 6.08 -8.01 -0.93
C ARG A 80 5.83 -6.80 -0.02
N LEU A 81 5.54 -7.03 1.27
CA LEU A 81 5.24 -6.00 2.24
C LEU A 81 6.46 -5.59 3.07
N VAL A 82 6.54 -4.29 3.34
CA VAL A 82 7.36 -3.72 4.41
C VAL A 82 6.40 -3.10 5.42
N VAL A 83 6.32 -3.68 6.61
CA VAL A 83 5.35 -3.30 7.66
C VAL A 83 6.06 -2.59 8.81
N PRO A 84 5.39 -1.75 9.61
CA PRO A 84 6.04 -1.13 10.76
C PRO A 84 6.44 -2.21 11.78
N GLY A 85 7.59 -2.03 12.45
CA GLY A 85 8.02 -2.90 13.55
C GLY A 85 7.22 -2.74 14.85
N THR A 86 6.27 -1.79 14.88
CA THR A 86 5.46 -1.43 16.05
C THR A 86 3.97 -1.67 15.79
N ARG A 87 3.18 -1.62 16.87
CA ARG A 87 1.71 -1.83 16.80
C ARG A 87 1.02 -0.70 16.03
N LEU A 88 -0.19 -1.01 15.55
CA LEU A 88 -1.13 -0.05 14.92
C LEU A 88 -1.22 1.26 15.71
N ILE A 89 -1.11 2.39 15.02
CA ILE A 89 -1.39 3.70 15.60
C ILE A 89 -2.83 4.03 15.22
N CYS A 90 -3.72 4.17 16.22
CA CYS A 90 -5.12 4.53 16.00
C CYS A 90 -5.86 3.63 14.98
N ASN A 91 -5.59 2.32 14.97
CA ASN A 91 -6.11 1.34 13.99
C ASN A 91 -5.68 1.58 12.53
N ILE A 92 -4.69 2.44 12.31
CA ILE A 92 -4.10 2.70 11.00
C ILE A 92 -2.74 2.01 10.93
N MET A 93 -2.47 1.38 9.80
CA MET A 93 -1.18 0.80 9.46
C MET A 93 -0.71 1.37 8.13
N LYS A 94 0.49 1.95 8.13
CA LYS A 94 1.15 2.37 6.89
C LYS A 94 2.14 1.28 6.50
N VAL A 95 1.94 0.68 5.33
CA VAL A 95 2.81 -0.35 4.77
C VAL A 95 3.42 0.16 3.47
N PHE A 96 4.63 -0.30 3.16
CA PHE A 96 5.18 -0.18 1.81
C PHE A 96 5.00 -1.49 1.07
N VAL A 97 4.81 -1.39 -0.23
CA VAL A 97 4.61 -2.54 -1.11
C VAL A 97 5.62 -2.43 -2.23
N TRP A 98 6.42 -3.46 -2.42
CA TRP A 98 7.31 -3.54 -3.56
C TRP A 98 6.50 -3.71 -4.85
N THR A 99 6.73 -2.88 -5.87
CA THR A 99 6.03 -2.93 -7.16
C THR A 99 7.03 -2.95 -8.32
N GLY A 100 6.59 -3.32 -9.52
CA GLY A 100 7.41 -3.37 -10.73
C GLY A 100 8.02 -4.74 -11.03
N PRO A 101 9.06 -4.79 -11.90
CA PRO A 101 9.70 -6.03 -12.33
C PRO A 101 10.15 -6.91 -11.14
N GLY A 102 9.90 -8.21 -11.24
CA GLY A 102 10.15 -9.18 -10.17
C GLY A 102 9.02 -9.31 -9.13
N TRP A 103 8.07 -8.37 -9.09
CA TRP A 103 6.91 -8.40 -8.18
C TRP A 103 5.56 -8.47 -8.88
N ASP A 104 5.42 -7.78 -10.02
CA ASP A 104 4.13 -7.56 -10.68
C ASP A 104 3.88 -8.50 -11.87
N GLY A 105 4.69 -9.55 -12.01
CA GLY A 105 4.62 -10.47 -13.15
C GLY A 105 4.92 -9.82 -14.50
N CYS A 106 5.45 -8.59 -14.51
CA CYS A 106 5.93 -7.93 -15.72
C CYS A 106 7.09 -8.74 -16.28
N GLY A 107 6.87 -9.43 -17.40
CA GLY A 107 7.93 -10.12 -18.13
C GLY A 107 9.01 -9.12 -18.53
N VAL A 108 10.27 -9.51 -18.35
CA VAL A 108 11.39 -8.88 -19.07
C VAL A 108 11.13 -9.18 -20.54
N GLY A 109 10.56 -8.19 -21.26
CA GLY A 109 10.52 -8.18 -22.72
C GLY A 109 11.92 -7.98 -23.28
#